data_AF-A0A0C3NPS3-F1
#
_entry.id   AF-A0A0C3NPS3-F1
#
_cell.length_a   1.000
_cell.length_b   1.000
_cell.length_c   1.000
_cell.angle_alpha   90.00
_cell.angle_beta   90.00
_cell.angle_gamma   90.00
#
_symmetry.space_group_name_H-M   'P 1'
#
loop_
_entity.id
_entity.type
_entity.pdbx_description
1 polymer ?
#
loop_
_entity_poly.entity_id
_entity_poly.type
_entity_poly.pdbx_seq_one_letter_code
_entity_poly.pdbx_strand_id
1 'polypeptide(L)'
;GLGYVTLLELQLRQGQANDCLHELQLILAEKAVIFRTDIRHGSNYHMTTCAWGRVANADAAVQRHAALYCRCRIQMGRLGAGPDILEQYKELSDSDLTISTAVSDPNARGHRDDTLPWIWTMDVPRDMAANDRMSEFYRVNWLRMRALQDRWKEEVQLLKCEQEWTKNFFENKVRFWTGRKVATLAKGQAGPACYAAR
;
A
#
# COMPACT_ATOMS: atom_id res chain seq x y z
N GLY A 1 -20.68 15.09 -36.95
CA GLY A 1 -21.26 13.73 -37.09
C GLY A 1 -21.36 13.07 -35.73
N LEU A 2 -22.19 12.02 -35.60
CA LEU A 2 -22.46 11.33 -34.32
C LEU A 2 -21.20 10.87 -33.58
N GLY A 3 -20.14 10.46 -34.29
CA GLY A 3 -18.87 10.05 -33.67
C GLY A 3 -18.10 11.17 -32.95
N TYR A 4 -18.28 12.42 -33.34
CA TYR A 4 -17.66 13.55 -32.64
C TYR A 4 -18.35 13.81 -31.28
N VAL A 5 -19.67 13.65 -31.24
CA VAL A 5 -20.48 13.82 -30.02
C VAL A 5 -20.15 12.73 -29.01
N THR A 6 -19.97 11.48 -29.43
CA THR A 6 -19.57 10.38 -28.54
C THR A 6 -18.19 10.58 -27.95
N LEU A 7 -17.25 11.15 -28.72
CA LEU A 7 -15.90 11.47 -28.22
C LEU A 7 -15.94 12.59 -27.17
N LEU A 8 -16.69 13.66 -27.42
CA LEU A 8 -16.87 14.75 -26.45
C LEU A 8 -17.55 14.26 -25.18
N GLU A 9 -18.61 13.47 -25.31
CA GLU A 9 -19.29 12.88 -24.15
C GLU A 9 -18.36 11.97 -23.36
N LEU A 10 -17.52 11.17 -24.02
CA LEU A 10 -16.53 10.32 -23.35
C LEU A 10 -15.52 11.15 -22.55
N GLN A 11 -15.00 12.23 -23.13
CA GLN A 11 -14.10 13.17 -22.43
C GLN A 11 -14.79 13.82 -21.22
N LEU A 12 -16.05 14.21 -21.36
CA LEU A 12 -16.83 14.76 -20.25
C LEU A 12 -16.97 13.74 -19.10
N ARG A 13 -17.26 12.47 -19.42
CA ARG A 13 -17.33 11.41 -18.41
C ARG A 13 -16.00 11.17 -17.73
N GLN A 14 -14.87 11.29 -18.46
CA GLN A 14 -13.53 11.16 -17.88
C GLN A 14 -13.25 12.29 -16.89
N GLY A 15 -13.59 13.53 -17.24
CA GLY A 15 -13.52 14.66 -16.31
C GLY A 15 -14.36 14.42 -15.05
N GLN A 16 -15.63 14.05 -15.21
CA GLN A 16 -16.52 13.76 -14.08
C GLN A 16 -16.01 12.63 -13.18
N ALA A 17 -15.43 11.58 -13.78
CA ALA A 17 -14.84 10.47 -13.03
C ALA A 17 -13.60 10.92 -12.25
N ASN A 18 -12.75 11.77 -12.84
CA ASN A 18 -11.58 12.35 -12.18
C ASN A 18 -11.98 13.22 -10.99
N ASP A 19 -12.98 14.09 -11.15
CA ASP A 19 -13.50 14.93 -10.07
C ASP A 19 -14.06 14.07 -8.93
N CYS A 20 -14.84 13.02 -9.25
CA CYS A 20 -15.37 12.12 -8.23
C CYS A 20 -14.25 11.39 -7.47
N LEU A 21 -13.22 10.91 -8.17
CA LEU A 21 -12.07 10.25 -7.52
C LEU A 21 -11.28 11.23 -6.63
N HIS A 22 -11.11 12.48 -7.07
CA HIS A 22 -10.46 13.51 -6.29
C HIS A 22 -11.22 13.81 -4.98
N GLU A 23 -12.53 14.00 -5.08
CA GLU A 23 -13.38 14.23 -3.91
C GLU A 23 -13.39 13.03 -2.96
N LEU A 24 -13.43 11.80 -3.50
CA LEU A 24 -13.29 10.58 -2.69
C LEU A 24 -12.00 10.58 -1.88
N GLN A 25 -10.86 10.90 -2.51
CA GLN A 25 -9.57 10.99 -1.82
C GLN A 25 -9.61 12.05 -0.70
N LEU A 26 -10.15 13.24 -0.97
CA LEU A 26 -10.26 14.34 0.00
C LEU A 26 -11.09 13.93 1.23
N ILE A 27 -12.29 13.40 1.00
CA ILE A 27 -13.20 13.00 2.07
C ILE A 27 -12.61 11.85 2.90
N LEU A 28 -11.98 10.86 2.25
CA LEU A 28 -11.33 9.75 2.94
C LEU A 28 -10.14 10.22 3.80
N ALA A 29 -9.33 11.16 3.28
CA ALA A 29 -8.24 11.75 4.04
C ALA A 29 -8.74 12.56 5.25
N GLU A 30 -9.79 13.37 5.07
CA GLU A 30 -10.41 14.11 6.18
C GLU A 30 -10.96 13.15 7.24
N LYS A 31 -11.70 12.12 6.81
CA LYS A 31 -12.25 11.10 7.70
C LYS A 31 -11.13 10.41 8.48
N ALA A 32 -10.00 10.07 7.84
CA ALA A 32 -8.83 9.49 8.51
C ALA A 32 -8.22 10.42 9.58
N VAL A 33 -8.18 11.74 9.33
CA VAL A 33 -7.73 12.74 10.31
C VAL A 33 -8.67 12.79 11.51
N ILE A 34 -9.99 12.83 11.28
CA ILE A 34 -11.00 12.84 12.36
C ILE A 34 -10.87 11.60 13.24
N PHE A 35 -10.67 10.42 12.66
CA PHE A 35 -10.43 9.19 13.41
C PHE A 35 -9.21 9.30 14.33
N ARG A 36 -8.14 9.91 13.84
CA ARG A 36 -6.90 10.08 14.61
C ARG A 36 -7.04 11.11 15.72
N THR A 37 -7.57 12.30 15.43
CA THR A 37 -7.57 13.41 16.38
C THR A 37 -8.72 13.35 17.37
N ASP A 38 -9.92 13.01 16.92
CA ASP A 38 -11.13 13.30 17.68
C ASP A 38 -11.73 12.02 18.29
N ILE A 39 -11.58 10.89 17.62
CA ILE A 39 -12.08 9.58 18.11
C ILE A 39 -11.04 8.92 19.02
N ARG A 40 -9.76 8.85 18.60
CA ARG A 40 -8.71 8.18 19.37
C ARG A 40 -8.22 8.97 20.59
N HIS A 41 -8.27 10.31 20.53
CA HIS A 41 -7.87 11.19 21.64
C HIS A 41 -9.05 11.93 22.29
N GLY A 42 -10.29 11.56 21.95
CA GLY A 42 -11.49 12.18 22.49
C GLY A 42 -11.66 11.93 23.99
N SER A 43 -11.60 12.99 24.80
CA SER A 43 -11.73 12.92 26.26
C SER A 43 -13.19 12.85 26.74
N ASN A 44 -14.13 13.45 26.00
CA ASN A 44 -15.50 13.69 26.47
C ASN A 44 -16.57 13.07 25.56
N TYR A 45 -17.64 12.54 26.15
CA TYR A 45 -18.77 11.88 25.46
C TYR A 45 -19.44 12.73 24.35
N HIS A 46 -19.58 14.04 24.56
CA HIS A 46 -20.13 14.93 23.54
C HIS A 46 -19.18 15.12 22.35
N MET A 47 -17.86 15.19 22.59
CA MET A 47 -16.87 15.31 21.52
C MET A 47 -16.80 14.03 20.69
N THR A 48 -16.88 12.87 21.33
CA THR A 48 -16.94 11.60 20.61
C THR A 48 -18.22 11.48 19.78
N THR A 49 -19.38 11.88 20.31
CA THR A 49 -20.65 11.87 19.56
C THR A 49 -20.61 12.82 18.33
N CYS A 50 -20.09 14.04 18.49
CA CYS A 50 -19.92 14.97 17.37
C CYS A 50 -18.89 14.48 16.34
N ALA A 51 -17.81 13.81 16.78
CA ALA A 51 -16.84 13.19 15.88
C ALA A 51 -17.47 12.06 15.06
N TRP A 52 -18.26 11.19 15.68
CA TRP A 52 -19.03 10.15 14.99
C TRP A 52 -20.05 10.74 14.00
N GLY A 53 -20.70 11.86 14.33
CA GLY A 53 -21.57 12.59 13.40
C GLY A 53 -20.82 13.09 12.15
N ARG A 54 -19.59 13.61 12.32
CA ARG A 54 -18.75 14.00 11.18
C ARG A 54 -18.31 12.80 10.34
N VAL A 55 -17.98 11.68 10.96
CA VAL A 55 -17.66 10.43 10.25
C VAL A 55 -18.86 9.96 9.43
N ALA A 56 -20.07 9.96 9.99
CA ALA A 56 -21.28 9.57 9.26
C ALA A 56 -21.58 10.49 8.07
N ASN A 57 -21.35 11.81 8.22
CA ASN A 57 -21.47 12.76 7.12
C ASN A 57 -20.43 12.51 6.02
N ALA A 58 -19.18 12.24 6.41
CA ALA A 58 -18.12 11.87 5.47
C ALA A 58 -18.47 10.57 4.74
N ASP A 59 -18.99 9.56 5.44
CA ASP A 59 -19.45 8.30 4.83
C ASP A 59 -20.56 8.52 3.81
N ALA A 60 -21.56 9.35 4.14
CA ALA A 60 -22.61 9.70 3.20
C ALA A 60 -22.06 10.42 1.96
N ALA A 61 -21.07 11.29 2.12
CA ALA A 61 -20.42 11.97 1.00
C ALA A 61 -19.60 10.99 0.14
N VAL A 62 -18.83 10.08 0.75
CA VAL A 62 -18.11 9.01 0.06
C VAL A 62 -19.06 8.20 -0.80
N GLN A 63 -20.19 7.74 -0.24
CA GLN A 63 -21.16 6.93 -0.99
C GLN A 63 -21.77 7.69 -2.18
N ARG A 64 -22.01 9.00 -2.06
CA ARG A 64 -22.49 9.83 -3.17
C ARG A 64 -21.48 9.90 -4.31
N HIS A 65 -20.21 10.23 -4.01
CA HIS A 65 -19.18 10.32 -5.04
C HIS A 65 -18.83 8.95 -5.65
N ALA A 66 -18.86 7.89 -4.85
CA ALA A 66 -18.72 6.51 -5.32
C ALA A 66 -19.81 6.14 -6.33
N ALA A 67 -21.07 6.45 -6.03
CA ALA A 67 -22.18 6.19 -6.94
C ALA A 67 -22.07 6.98 -8.26
N LEU A 68 -21.66 8.26 -8.19
CA LEU A 68 -21.43 9.09 -9.38
C LEU A 68 -20.29 8.54 -10.25
N TYR A 69 -19.19 8.13 -9.63
CA TYR A 69 -18.07 7.49 -10.31
C TYR A 69 -18.50 6.21 -11.03
N CYS A 70 -19.17 5.30 -10.32
CA CYS A 70 -19.67 4.05 -10.90
C CYS A 70 -20.60 4.31 -12.10
N ARG A 71 -21.46 5.34 -12.00
CA ARG A 71 -22.33 5.75 -13.11
C ARG A 71 -21.52 6.25 -14.31
N CYS A 72 -20.50 7.07 -14.09
CA CYS A 72 -19.63 7.56 -15.17
C CYS A 72 -18.91 6.39 -15.85
N ARG A 73 -18.38 5.43 -15.09
CA ARG A 73 -17.71 4.25 -15.64
C ARG A 73 -18.65 3.39 -16.50
N ILE A 74 -19.88 3.13 -16.03
CA ILE A 74 -20.89 2.39 -16.81
C ILE A 74 -21.20 3.14 -18.12
N GLN A 75 -21.30 4.46 -18.07
CA GLN A 75 -21.54 5.29 -19.26
C GLN A 75 -20.37 5.24 -20.24
N MET A 76 -19.12 5.28 -19.77
CA MET A 76 -17.94 5.10 -20.63
C MET A 76 -17.97 3.75 -21.35
N GLY A 77 -18.32 2.67 -20.65
CA GLY A 77 -18.49 1.35 -21.28
C GLY A 77 -19.57 1.34 -22.36
N ARG A 78 -20.70 2.00 -22.12
CA ARG A 78 -21.80 2.12 -23.12
C ARG A 78 -21.43 2.98 -24.33
N LEU A 79 -20.54 3.96 -24.16
CA LEU A 79 -20.03 4.81 -25.23
C LEU A 79 -18.95 4.13 -26.08
N GLY A 80 -18.55 2.90 -25.72
CA GLY A 80 -17.50 2.17 -26.42
C GLY A 80 -16.09 2.67 -26.10
N ALA A 81 -15.85 3.11 -24.86
CA ALA A 81 -14.51 3.46 -24.39
C ALA A 81 -13.52 2.32 -24.67
N GLY A 82 -12.31 2.68 -25.12
CA GLY A 82 -11.25 1.72 -25.36
C GLY A 82 -10.85 0.95 -24.10
N PRO A 83 -10.24 -0.24 -24.23
CA PRO A 83 -9.82 -1.06 -23.10
C PRO A 83 -8.85 -0.30 -22.18
N ASP A 84 -7.97 0.52 -22.74
CA ASP A 84 -7.00 1.34 -22.00
C ASP A 84 -7.68 2.29 -20.99
N ILE A 85 -8.79 2.91 -21.40
CA ILE A 85 -9.57 3.83 -20.54
C ILE A 85 -10.25 3.03 -19.41
N LEU A 86 -10.78 1.84 -19.72
CA LEU A 86 -11.45 1.00 -18.73
C LEU A 86 -10.47 0.31 -17.77
N GLU A 87 -9.22 0.11 -18.17
CA GLU A 87 -8.14 -0.36 -17.31
C GLU A 87 -7.67 0.74 -16.35
N GLN A 88 -7.62 1.99 -16.82
CA GLN A 88 -7.33 3.15 -15.98
C GLN A 88 -8.44 3.39 -14.94
N TYR A 89 -9.70 3.39 -15.38
CA TYR A 89 -10.87 3.58 -14.52
C TYR A 89 -11.41 2.23 -14.01
N LYS A 90 -10.84 1.73 -12.92
CA LYS A 90 -11.17 0.42 -12.34
C LYS A 90 -12.53 0.38 -11.64
N GLU A 91 -13.04 -0.82 -11.42
CA GLU A 91 -14.25 -1.02 -10.62
C GLU A 91 -13.98 -0.67 -9.16
N LEU A 92 -14.95 0.04 -8.58
CA LEU A 92 -14.87 0.47 -7.19
C LEU A 92 -15.46 -0.61 -6.30
N SER A 93 -14.62 -1.20 -5.45
CA SER A 93 -15.05 -2.13 -4.40
C SER A 93 -15.23 -1.40 -3.07
N ASP A 94 -16.10 -1.91 -2.20
CA ASP A 94 -16.24 -1.40 -0.83
C ASP A 94 -14.91 -1.45 -0.07
N SER A 95 -14.05 -2.43 -0.37
CA SER A 95 -12.69 -2.52 0.18
C SER A 95 -11.84 -1.29 -0.15
N ASP A 96 -12.03 -0.70 -1.34
CA ASP A 96 -11.25 0.45 -1.79
C ASP A 96 -11.66 1.74 -1.08
N LEU A 97 -12.88 1.78 -0.54
CA LEU A 97 -13.44 2.89 0.22
C LEU A 97 -13.17 2.78 1.73
N THR A 98 -12.63 1.66 2.18
CA THR A 98 -12.24 1.52 3.59
C THR A 98 -11.04 2.42 3.90
N ILE A 99 -11.10 3.12 5.03
CA ILE A 99 -9.93 3.87 5.50
C ILE A 99 -8.91 2.86 5.96
N SER A 100 -7.85 2.69 5.18
CA SER A 100 -6.70 1.93 5.63
C SER A 100 -6.11 2.62 6.85
N THR A 101 -5.85 1.84 7.91
CA THR A 101 -5.17 2.32 9.12
C THR A 101 -3.81 2.96 8.77
N ALA A 102 -3.19 2.60 7.63
CA ALA A 102 -2.00 3.26 7.12
C ALA A 102 -2.19 4.75 6.78
N VAL A 103 -3.42 5.16 6.46
CA VAL A 103 -3.85 6.55 6.23
C VAL A 103 -4.07 7.28 7.57
N SER A 104 -4.68 6.60 8.55
CA SER A 104 -5.03 7.18 9.86
C SER A 104 -3.90 7.20 10.88
N ASP A 105 -3.08 6.14 10.97
CA ASP A 105 -1.91 6.06 11.83
C ASP A 105 -0.70 5.62 11.01
N PRO A 106 0.05 6.60 10.49
CA PRO A 106 1.18 6.31 9.65
C PRO A 106 2.23 5.43 10.38
N ASN A 107 2.42 5.58 11.69
CA ASN A 107 3.53 4.95 12.41
C ASN A 107 3.12 3.66 13.15
N ALA A 108 1.92 3.14 12.90
CA ALA A 108 1.48 1.90 13.52
C ALA A 108 2.37 0.70 13.11
N ARG A 109 2.69 -0.15 14.09
CA ARG A 109 3.47 -1.38 13.87
C ARG A 109 2.55 -2.47 13.32
N GLY A 110 3.02 -3.23 12.33
CA GLY A 110 2.31 -4.42 11.80
C GLY A 110 1.81 -4.29 10.37
N HIS A 111 1.92 -3.12 9.74
CA HIS A 111 1.49 -2.89 8.36
C HIS A 111 2.57 -3.37 7.38
N ARG A 112 2.63 -4.68 7.12
CA ARG A 112 3.54 -5.28 6.13
C ARG A 112 2.93 -5.38 4.73
N ASP A 113 1.60 -5.50 4.64
CA ASP A 113 0.87 -5.78 3.38
C ASP A 113 -0.30 -4.83 3.08
N ASP A 114 -0.42 -3.69 3.76
CA ASP A 114 -1.49 -2.72 3.51
C ASP A 114 -1.20 -1.95 2.20
N THR A 115 -1.40 -2.63 1.08
CA THR A 115 -1.36 -2.02 -0.25
C THR A 115 -2.52 -1.04 -0.31
N LEU A 116 -2.21 0.23 -0.54
CA LEU A 116 -3.25 1.24 -0.67
C LEU A 116 -4.16 0.91 -1.86
N PRO A 117 -5.48 1.14 -1.73
CA PRO A 117 -6.40 1.00 -2.84
C PRO A 117 -5.92 1.78 -4.07
N TRP A 118 -6.22 1.25 -5.26
CA TRP A 118 -5.80 1.84 -6.54
C TRP A 118 -6.25 3.30 -6.71
N ILE A 119 -7.33 3.71 -6.02
CA ILE A 119 -7.82 5.09 -5.96
C ILE A 119 -6.69 6.06 -5.56
N TRP A 120 -5.77 5.65 -4.68
CA TRP A 120 -4.65 6.47 -4.20
C TRP A 120 -3.45 6.47 -5.13
N THR A 121 -3.39 5.54 -6.09
CA THR A 121 -2.28 5.41 -7.05
C THR A 121 -2.58 6.07 -8.39
N MET A 122 -3.84 6.43 -8.64
CA MET A 122 -4.26 7.17 -9.83
C MET A 122 -3.74 8.60 -9.79
N ASP A 123 -3.00 8.97 -10.83
CA ASP A 123 -2.59 10.36 -11.06
C ASP A 123 -3.78 11.12 -11.67
N VAL A 124 -4.61 11.69 -10.80
CA VAL A 124 -5.74 12.53 -11.20
C VAL A 124 -5.18 13.94 -11.48
N PRO A 125 -5.27 14.46 -12.73
CA PRO A 125 -4.81 15.80 -13.05
C PRO A 125 -5.46 16.81 -12.11
N ARG A 126 -4.63 17.49 -11.33
CA ARG A 126 -5.06 18.30 -10.19
C ARG A 126 -5.02 19.78 -10.56
N ASP A 127 -6.11 20.48 -10.26
CA ASP A 127 -6.03 21.92 -10.05
C ASP A 127 -5.20 22.16 -8.79
N MET A 128 -3.93 22.54 -8.97
CA MET A 128 -2.90 22.65 -7.92
C MET A 128 -3.19 23.67 -6.80
N ALA A 129 -4.41 24.23 -6.73
CA ALA A 129 -4.68 25.42 -5.97
C ALA A 129 -5.07 25.21 -4.50
N ALA A 130 -5.53 24.04 -4.05
CA ALA A 130 -6.09 23.98 -2.68
C ALA A 130 -6.12 22.58 -2.07
N ASN A 131 -5.05 22.17 -1.36
CA ASN A 131 -5.15 21.49 -0.05
C ASN A 131 -3.77 21.02 0.42
N ASP A 132 -3.07 21.87 1.20
CA ASP A 132 -1.77 21.60 1.85
C ASP A 132 -1.74 20.22 2.56
N ARG A 133 -2.83 19.87 3.25
CA ARG A 133 -3.00 18.58 3.94
C ARG A 133 -2.94 17.37 3.01
N MET A 134 -3.48 17.49 1.80
CA MET A 134 -3.50 16.40 0.83
C MET A 134 -2.11 16.22 0.19
N SER A 135 -1.40 17.33 -0.06
CA SER A 135 -0.01 17.29 -0.52
C SER A 135 0.91 16.60 0.50
N GLU A 136 0.77 16.92 1.78
CA GLU A 136 1.50 16.25 2.86
C GLU A 136 1.13 14.76 2.96
N PHE A 137 -0.14 14.40 2.79
CA PHE A 137 -0.56 13.01 2.74
C PHE A 137 0.14 12.22 1.61
N TYR A 138 0.14 12.75 0.38
CA TYR A 138 0.83 12.12 -0.75
C TYR A 138 2.34 12.03 -0.54
N ARG A 139 2.95 13.08 0.01
CA ARG A 139 4.39 13.11 0.33
C ARG A 139 4.76 12.02 1.32
N VAL A 140 4.02 11.90 2.42
CA VAL A 140 4.25 10.86 3.44
C VAL A 140 4.06 9.47 2.84
N ASN A 141 3.02 9.29 2.03
CA ASN A 141 2.75 8.02 1.38
C ASN A 141 3.87 7.62 0.39
N TRP A 142 4.30 8.56 -0.44
CA TRP A 142 5.41 8.35 -1.38
C TRP A 142 6.71 7.98 -0.65
N LEU A 143 7.05 8.66 0.44
CA LEU A 143 8.23 8.35 1.25
C LEU A 143 8.20 6.91 1.78
N ARG A 144 7.03 6.40 2.17
CA ARG A 144 6.86 5.01 2.65
C ARG A 144 7.04 4.00 1.54
N MET A 145 6.38 4.22 0.40
CA MET A 145 6.48 3.32 -0.75
C MET A 145 7.93 3.24 -1.22
N ARG A 146 8.65 4.36 -1.19
CA ARG A 146 10.09 4.40 -1.44
C ARG A 146 10.88 3.60 -0.39
N ALA A 147 10.65 3.82 0.90
CA ALA A 147 11.32 3.10 1.98
C ALA A 147 11.00 1.58 1.99
N LEU A 148 9.80 1.18 1.56
CA LEU A 148 9.44 -0.23 1.38
C LEU A 148 10.20 -0.83 0.19
N GLN A 149 10.23 -0.12 -0.95
CA GLN A 149 10.98 -0.55 -2.12
C GLN A 149 12.48 -0.71 -1.80
N ASP A 150 13.07 0.24 -1.07
CA ASP A 150 14.49 0.19 -0.71
C ASP A 150 14.78 -0.96 0.26
N ARG A 151 13.92 -1.21 1.25
CA ARG A 151 14.02 -2.40 2.12
C ARG A 151 13.92 -3.70 1.35
N TRP A 152 13.00 -3.84 0.40
CA TRP A 152 12.90 -5.05 -0.42
C TRP A 152 14.15 -5.26 -1.28
N LYS A 153 14.75 -4.19 -1.82
CA LYS A 153 16.05 -4.29 -2.52
C LYS A 153 17.14 -4.78 -1.58
N GLU A 154 17.21 -4.26 -0.36
CA GLU A 154 18.15 -4.70 0.68
C GLU A 154 17.93 -6.17 1.06
N GLU A 155 16.68 -6.58 1.31
CA GLU A 155 16.32 -7.95 1.70
C GLU A 155 16.69 -8.96 0.61
N VAL A 156 16.47 -8.63 -0.67
CA VAL A 156 16.92 -9.46 -1.80
C VAL A 156 18.44 -9.61 -1.81
N GLN A 157 19.20 -8.56 -1.47
CA GLN A 157 20.66 -8.64 -1.38
C GLN A 157 21.09 -9.47 -0.16
N LEU A 158 20.48 -9.25 1.00
CA LEU A 158 20.75 -10.00 2.23
C LEU A 158 20.48 -11.49 2.04
N LEU A 159 19.35 -11.89 1.43
CA LEU A 159 19.03 -13.28 1.16
C LEU A 159 20.08 -13.97 0.28
N LYS A 160 20.63 -13.28 -0.73
CA LYS A 160 21.72 -13.80 -1.55
C LYS A 160 23.00 -14.00 -0.74
N CYS A 161 23.34 -13.02 0.09
CA CYS A 161 24.50 -13.10 0.98
C CYS A 161 24.33 -14.23 2.02
N GLU A 162 23.14 -14.36 2.61
CA GLU A 162 22.83 -15.40 3.60
C GLU A 162 22.90 -16.80 3.01
N GLN A 163 22.44 -17.02 1.78
CA GLN A 163 22.60 -18.29 1.08
C GLN A 163 24.09 -18.66 0.95
N GLU A 164 24.91 -17.71 0.50
CA GLU A 164 26.34 -17.92 0.32
C GLU A 164 27.07 -18.12 1.66
N TRP A 165 26.73 -17.34 2.69
CA TRP A 165 27.27 -17.52 4.04
C TRP A 165 26.86 -18.85 4.66
N THR A 166 25.64 -19.31 4.42
CA THR A 166 25.16 -20.61 4.90
C THR A 166 25.98 -21.74 4.29
N LYS A 167 26.21 -21.71 2.98
CA LYS A 167 27.09 -22.67 2.29
C LYS A 167 28.51 -22.64 2.85
N ASN A 168 29.10 -21.44 2.93
CA ASN A 168 30.46 -21.26 3.45
C ASN A 168 30.60 -21.70 4.91
N PHE A 169 29.58 -21.50 5.73
CA PHE A 169 29.54 -21.97 7.11
C PHE A 169 29.57 -23.50 7.17
N PHE A 170 28.74 -24.19 6.38
CA PHE A 170 28.76 -25.65 6.32
C PHE A 170 30.10 -26.19 5.82
N GLU A 171 30.67 -25.60 4.76
CA GLU A 171 32.00 -25.98 4.26
C GLU A 171 33.10 -25.79 5.33
N ASN A 172 33.06 -24.67 6.05
CA ASN A 172 33.98 -24.41 7.16
C ASN A 172 33.80 -25.44 8.30
N LYS A 173 32.57 -25.80 8.65
CA LYS A 173 32.30 -26.84 9.66
C LYS A 173 32.83 -28.20 9.21
N VAL A 174 32.65 -28.57 7.95
CA VAL A 174 33.24 -29.80 7.38
C VAL A 174 34.76 -29.78 7.50
N ARG A 175 35.42 -28.68 7.11
CA ARG A 175 36.89 -28.53 7.22
C ARG A 175 37.37 -28.58 8.68
N PHE A 176 36.65 -27.94 9.58
CA PHE A 176 36.94 -27.92 11.01
C PHE A 176 36.92 -29.34 11.61
N TRP A 177 35.85 -30.10 11.35
CA TRP A 177 35.70 -31.45 11.89
C TRP A 177 36.65 -32.45 11.24
N THR A 178 36.88 -32.36 9.92
CA THR A 178 37.86 -33.20 9.22
C THR A 178 39.29 -32.94 9.72
N GLY A 179 39.69 -31.67 9.91
CA GLY A 179 40.97 -31.32 10.51
C GLY A 179 41.13 -31.87 11.94
N ARG A 180 40.08 -31.79 12.76
CA ARG A 180 40.07 -32.32 14.13
C ARG A 180 40.17 -33.85 14.17
N LYS A 181 39.52 -34.55 13.23
CA LYS A 181 39.66 -35.99 13.03
C LYS A 181 41.11 -36.37 12.71
N VAL A 182 41.75 -35.69 11.76
CA VAL A 182 43.16 -35.96 11.39
C VAL A 182 44.09 -35.72 12.56
N ALA A 183 43.93 -34.61 13.29
CA ALA A 183 44.77 -34.27 14.44
C ALA A 183 44.65 -35.26 15.62
N THR A 184 43.45 -35.82 15.85
CA THR A 184 43.21 -36.80 16.92
C THR A 184 43.72 -38.19 16.55
N LEU A 185 43.59 -38.59 15.27
CA LEU A 185 44.22 -39.82 14.74
C LEU A 185 45.75 -39.76 14.84
N ALA A 186 46.36 -38.62 14.50
CA ALA A 186 47.81 -38.42 14.63
C ALA A 186 48.31 -38.56 16.08
N LYS A 187 47.46 -38.30 17.07
CA LYS A 187 47.75 -38.48 18.51
C LYS A 187 47.39 -39.87 19.05
N GLY A 188 46.89 -40.79 18.20
CA GLY A 188 46.50 -42.14 18.60
C GLY A 188 45.19 -42.24 19.39
N GLN A 189 44.36 -41.18 19.42
CA GLN A 189 43.13 -41.13 20.21
C GLN A 189 41.90 -41.50 19.37
N ALA A 190 41.55 -42.78 19.33
CA ALA A 190 40.47 -43.30 18.48
C ALA A 190 39.06 -42.82 18.86
N GLY A 191 38.78 -42.63 20.15
CA GLY A 191 37.45 -42.21 20.64
C GLY A 191 37.02 -40.82 20.13
N PRO A 192 37.80 -39.76 20.40
CA PRO A 192 37.52 -38.41 19.89
C PRO A 192 37.47 -38.31 18.35
N ALA A 193 38.26 -39.14 17.65
CA ALA A 193 38.24 -39.19 16.19
C ALA A 193 36.92 -39.74 15.63
N CYS A 194 36.28 -40.66 16.34
CA CYS A 194 34.99 -41.25 15.95
C CYS A 194 33.85 -40.21 16.06
N TYR A 195 33.85 -39.38 17.11
CA TYR A 195 32.89 -38.28 17.26
C TYR A 195 33.06 -37.19 16.22
N ALA A 196 34.29 -36.90 15.77
CA ALA A 196 34.56 -35.91 14.73
C ALA A 196 34.24 -36.41 13.30
N ALA A 197 33.96 -37.71 13.13
CA ALA A 197 33.62 -38.32 11.84
C ALA A 197 32.11 -38.48 11.60
N ARG A 198 31.30 -38.09 12.58
CA ARG A 198 29.83 -38.16 12.56
C ARG A 198 29.23 -36.85 12.09
#